data_AF-A0A914ZPP7-F1
#
_entry.id   AF-A0A914ZPP7-F1
#
_cell.length_a   1.000
_cell.length_b   1.000
_cell.length_c   1.000
_cell.angle_alpha   90.00
_cell.angle_beta   90.00
_cell.angle_gamma   90.00
#
_symmetry.space_group_name_H-M   'P 1'
#
loop_
_entity.id
_entity.type
_entity.pdbx_description
1 polymer ?
#
loop_
_entity_poly.entity_id
_entity_poly.type
_entity_poly.pdbx_seq_one_letter_code
_entity_poly.pdbx_strand_id
1 'polypeptide(L)'
;ANVFVQNGIKVYLFSEVCPTPVTSYATIKLKCDAGLMITASHNPKYDNGYKAYWTNGAQILAPHDTEICRIAYANMEPKPEFWDLSKLHSHPLLHSADPVIDDYFADEQSLCRYKSINMKCPIKFTYSAFHGVGLPYAMRLFENFGFPRENISIVEEQAKPDPEFPTVPFPNPEEGRSVLKLSIETADRNGASVILANDPDADRFQLAEKQSDGEWKIFTGNEMGALISWWTWMCWCNENQKGDASNVYMLNSAVSSSIVKTMAAKEGFKHEQTLTGFKWMGNKADELRKAGKSVILAWEESIGFMAGHPLDKDGITAAGIFAEIASYLNSKNLTLSKQLFVIYKEYGFHLVRSSYWFVPNPEVTRKLFAKLRKDNKYPTKIGDHDVKYVRDLTTGYDNEQPGNKAILPISTSSDMITFTLASGSLATVRASGTEPKVKYYIELKTAPGKEEKDLTDVVMELSKLEEMVVANLLEPDTNGLIARK
;
A
#
# COMPACT_ATOMS: atom_id res chain seq x y z
N ALA A 1 10.82 10.34 23.66
CA ALA A 1 10.18 11.28 24.62
C ALA A 1 11.20 12.11 25.40
N ASN A 2 12.12 11.50 26.18
CA ASN A 2 13.05 12.26 27.05
C ASN A 2 13.87 13.33 26.32
N VAL A 3 14.43 12.99 25.15
CA VAL A 3 15.15 13.92 24.27
C VAL A 3 14.34 15.20 24.01
N PHE A 4 13.04 15.08 23.72
CA PHE A 4 12.19 16.24 23.39
C PHE A 4 11.90 17.11 24.61
N VAL A 5 11.48 16.51 25.73
CA VAL A 5 11.13 17.29 26.93
C VAL A 5 12.32 18.03 27.52
N GLN A 6 13.52 17.44 27.47
CA GLN A 6 14.77 18.10 27.90
C GLN A 6 15.18 19.28 26.99
N ASN A 7 14.66 19.32 25.75
CA ASN A 7 14.82 20.46 24.85
C ASN A 7 13.60 21.41 24.87
N GLY A 8 12.73 21.32 25.90
CA GLY A 8 11.58 22.20 26.06
C GLY A 8 10.42 21.92 25.11
N ILE A 9 10.40 20.75 24.45
CA ILE A 9 9.36 20.36 23.50
C ILE A 9 8.27 19.57 24.23
N LYS A 10 7.01 19.97 24.02
CA LYS A 10 5.83 19.26 24.51
C LYS A 10 5.71 17.89 23.82
N VAL A 11 5.47 16.83 24.58
CA VAL A 11 5.36 15.46 24.07
C VAL A 11 4.02 14.87 24.45
N TYR A 12 3.36 14.26 23.46
CA TYR A 12 2.28 13.31 23.67
C TYR A 12 2.83 11.90 23.46
N LEU A 13 2.72 11.05 24.46
CA LEU A 13 3.26 9.69 24.45
C LEU A 13 2.14 8.69 24.68
N PHE A 14 2.05 7.67 23.83
CA PHE A 14 1.19 6.51 24.08
C PHE A 14 1.76 5.67 25.21
N SER A 15 0.91 5.20 26.11
CA SER A 15 1.31 4.36 27.25
C SER A 15 1.72 2.95 26.82
N GLU A 16 1.18 2.47 25.70
CA GLU A 16 1.46 1.17 25.11
C GLU A 16 1.87 1.29 23.63
N VAL A 17 2.32 0.17 23.05
CA VAL A 17 2.58 0.07 21.61
C VAL A 17 1.30 0.27 20.81
N CYS A 18 1.37 1.01 19.69
CA CYS A 18 0.21 1.33 18.86
C CYS A 18 0.53 1.20 17.36
N PRO A 19 -0.49 1.02 16.51
CA PRO A 19 -0.32 1.04 15.06
C PRO A 19 0.24 2.35 14.52
N THR A 20 1.05 2.24 13.48
CA THR A 20 1.54 3.37 12.66
C THR A 20 0.44 4.36 12.25
N PRO A 21 -0.74 3.95 11.73
CA PRO A 21 -1.81 4.90 11.38
C PRO A 21 -2.30 5.76 12.54
N VAL A 22 -2.30 5.23 13.78
CA VAL A 22 -2.73 5.97 14.97
C VAL A 22 -1.76 7.11 15.30
N THR A 23 -0.46 6.94 15.03
CA THR A 23 0.53 8.02 15.18
C THR A 23 0.33 9.13 14.13
N SER A 24 0.06 8.77 12.88
CA SER A 24 -0.27 9.74 11.82
C SER A 24 -1.53 10.53 12.19
N TYR A 25 -2.60 9.83 12.60
CA TYR A 25 -3.85 10.43 13.06
C TYR A 25 -3.64 11.36 14.26
N ALA A 26 -2.90 10.91 15.28
CA ALA A 26 -2.66 11.71 16.49
C ALA A 26 -1.87 12.98 16.21
N THR A 27 -0.93 12.93 15.26
CA THR A 27 -0.19 14.13 14.82
C THR A 27 -1.14 15.21 14.33
N ILE A 28 -2.18 14.83 13.57
CA ILE A 28 -3.22 15.73 13.07
C ILE A 28 -4.13 16.19 14.20
N LYS A 29 -4.72 15.23 14.95
CA LYS A 29 -5.76 15.49 15.96
C LYS A 29 -5.26 16.37 17.11
N LEU A 30 -4.02 16.13 17.57
CA LEU A 30 -3.39 16.89 18.65
C LEU A 30 -2.68 18.16 18.16
N LYS A 31 -2.65 18.41 16.84
CA LYS A 31 -1.95 19.55 16.22
C LYS A 31 -0.46 19.58 16.59
N CYS A 32 0.19 18.43 16.54
CA CYS A 32 1.62 18.31 16.82
C CYS A 32 2.43 18.87 15.65
N ASP A 33 3.63 19.42 15.97
CA ASP A 33 4.57 19.86 14.93
C ASP A 33 5.22 18.68 14.19
N ALA A 34 5.33 17.53 14.86
CA ALA A 34 5.83 16.28 14.29
C ALA A 34 5.27 15.06 15.02
N GLY A 35 5.25 13.93 14.33
CA GLY A 35 4.99 12.60 14.90
C GLY A 35 6.17 11.68 14.67
N LEU A 36 6.47 10.79 15.63
CA LEU A 36 7.52 9.77 15.48
C LEU A 36 6.95 8.40 15.85
N MET A 37 7.10 7.44 14.95
CA MET A 37 6.76 6.04 15.16
C MET A 37 8.03 5.19 15.08
N ILE A 38 8.36 4.46 16.13
CA ILE A 38 9.55 3.59 16.16
C ILE A 38 9.15 2.22 15.62
N THR A 39 9.61 1.90 14.42
CA THR A 39 9.21 0.68 13.70
C THR A 39 10.11 0.44 12.50
N ALA A 40 10.41 -0.83 12.23
CA ALA A 40 10.97 -1.30 10.96
C ALA A 40 9.90 -1.95 10.06
N SER A 41 8.60 -1.78 10.40
CA SER A 41 7.45 -2.36 9.70
C SER A 41 7.59 -3.87 9.54
N HIS A 42 7.60 -4.37 8.31
CA HIS A 42 7.70 -5.78 7.94
C HIS A 42 9.13 -6.32 7.87
N ASN A 43 10.15 -5.50 8.15
CA ASN A 43 11.55 -5.92 8.10
C ASN A 43 11.89 -6.91 9.23
N PRO A 44 12.97 -7.70 9.08
CA PRO A 44 13.44 -8.59 10.16
C PRO A 44 13.78 -7.85 11.45
N LYS A 45 13.72 -8.54 12.59
CA LYS A 45 13.97 -7.99 13.94
C LYS A 45 15.30 -7.25 14.15
N TYR A 46 16.30 -7.49 13.30
CA TYR A 46 17.61 -6.84 13.41
C TYR A 46 17.62 -5.43 12.82
N ASP A 47 16.63 -5.09 12.00
CA ASP A 47 16.48 -3.76 11.43
C ASP A 47 15.86 -2.84 12.48
N ASN A 48 16.43 -1.65 12.63
CA ASN A 48 15.89 -0.60 13.47
C ASN A 48 15.50 0.58 12.58
N GLY A 49 14.34 1.16 12.84
CA GLY A 49 13.76 2.18 11.98
C GLY A 49 12.83 3.11 12.74
N TYR A 50 12.58 4.27 12.16
CA TYR A 50 11.50 5.15 12.59
C TYR A 50 10.85 5.81 11.38
N LYS A 51 9.56 6.11 11.52
CA LYS A 51 8.79 6.95 10.60
C LYS A 51 8.62 8.31 11.25
N ALA A 52 8.86 9.37 10.48
CA ALA A 52 8.68 10.75 10.91
C ALA A 52 7.57 11.41 10.09
N TYR A 53 6.64 12.04 10.81
CA TYR A 53 5.50 12.77 10.25
C TYR A 53 5.67 14.26 10.53
N TRP A 54 5.20 15.09 9.61
CA TRP A 54 5.17 16.55 9.81
C TRP A 54 3.84 17.02 10.39
N THR A 55 3.63 18.33 10.48
CA THR A 55 2.41 18.98 11.01
C THR A 55 1.11 18.50 10.34
N ASN A 56 1.18 18.01 9.10
CA ASN A 56 0.02 17.48 8.38
C ASN A 56 -0.27 16.01 8.70
N GLY A 57 0.57 15.32 9.47
CA GLY A 57 0.44 13.89 9.75
C GLY A 57 0.88 12.97 8.61
N ALA A 58 1.35 13.51 7.47
CA ALA A 58 1.97 12.72 6.41
C ALA A 58 3.46 12.55 6.68
N GLN A 59 4.05 11.47 6.16
CA GLN A 59 5.49 11.24 6.27
C GLN A 59 6.28 12.38 5.61
N ILE A 60 7.42 12.72 6.20
CA ILE A 60 8.26 13.83 5.75
C ILE A 60 8.82 13.63 4.33
N LEU A 61 9.00 14.75 3.64
CA LEU A 61 9.70 14.89 2.35
C LEU A 61 10.80 15.94 2.48
N ALA A 62 11.65 16.05 1.46
CA ALA A 62 12.58 17.16 1.33
C ALA A 62 11.87 18.52 1.46
N PRO A 63 12.48 19.51 2.14
CA PRO A 63 13.85 19.50 2.66
C PRO A 63 14.01 18.89 4.08
N HIS A 64 12.93 18.49 4.76
CA HIS A 64 12.99 18.06 6.16
C HIS A 64 13.83 16.80 6.36
N ASP A 65 13.67 15.79 5.51
CA ASP A 65 14.45 14.54 5.56
C ASP A 65 15.96 14.79 5.40
N THR A 66 16.32 15.66 4.45
CA THR A 66 17.69 16.04 4.12
C THR A 66 18.33 16.80 5.28
N GLU A 67 17.58 17.70 5.90
CA GLU A 67 18.07 18.48 7.04
C GLU A 67 18.27 17.63 8.29
N ILE A 68 17.36 16.67 8.55
CA ILE A 68 17.53 15.67 9.63
C ILE A 68 18.84 14.90 9.43
N CYS A 69 19.08 14.37 8.22
CA CYS A 69 20.32 13.66 7.91
C CYS A 69 21.55 14.56 8.07
N ARG A 70 21.50 15.81 7.59
CA ARG A 70 22.61 16.76 7.70
C ARG A 70 22.97 17.03 9.17
N ILE A 71 21.97 17.24 10.03
CA ILE A 71 22.17 17.49 11.47
C ILE A 71 22.70 16.22 12.15
N ALA A 72 22.11 15.06 11.88
CA ALA A 72 22.52 13.79 12.48
C ALA A 72 23.97 13.44 12.13
N TYR A 73 24.39 13.61 10.86
CA TYR A 73 25.77 13.34 10.45
C TYR A 73 26.77 14.36 10.97
N ALA A 74 26.33 15.56 11.37
CA ALA A 74 27.20 16.55 12.01
C ALA A 74 27.50 16.19 13.48
N ASN A 75 26.55 15.56 14.19
CA ASN A 75 26.77 15.03 15.53
C ASN A 75 25.84 13.84 15.82
N MET A 76 26.41 12.64 15.84
CA MET A 76 25.67 11.41 16.11
C MET A 76 25.57 11.06 17.61
N GLU A 77 26.27 11.78 18.49
CA GLU A 77 26.36 11.42 19.90
C GLU A 77 25.23 12.07 20.72
N PRO A 78 24.31 11.27 21.32
CA PRO A 78 23.29 11.81 22.20
C PRO A 78 23.92 12.37 23.48
N LYS A 79 23.41 13.49 23.96
CA LYS A 79 23.91 14.09 25.20
C LYS A 79 23.64 13.17 26.41
N PRO A 80 24.57 13.07 27.39
CA PRO A 80 24.43 12.18 28.55
C PRO A 80 23.11 12.32 29.31
N GLU A 81 22.59 13.54 29.46
CA GLU A 81 21.34 13.83 30.16
C GLU A 81 20.10 13.19 29.52
N PHE A 82 20.15 12.84 28.22
CA PHE A 82 19.02 12.20 27.54
C PHE A 82 18.81 10.74 27.98
N TRP A 83 19.81 10.13 28.62
CA TRP A 83 19.72 8.76 29.14
C TRP A 83 19.08 8.70 30.54
N ASP A 84 18.99 9.82 31.27
CA ASP A 84 18.33 9.86 32.58
C ASP A 84 16.81 10.01 32.40
N LEU A 85 16.09 8.91 32.65
CA LEU A 85 14.62 8.85 32.56
C LEU A 85 13.92 9.11 33.90
N SER A 86 14.67 9.34 35.00
CA SER A 86 14.12 9.39 36.37
C SER A 86 13.03 10.43 36.57
N LYS A 87 13.05 11.51 35.78
CA LYS A 87 12.10 12.62 35.82
C LYS A 87 11.11 12.63 34.65
N LEU A 88 11.20 11.69 33.71
CA LEU A 88 10.39 11.73 32.49
C LEU A 88 8.89 11.67 32.80
N HIS A 89 8.46 10.71 33.62
CA HIS A 89 7.05 10.47 33.92
C HIS A 89 6.37 11.60 34.71
N SER A 90 7.14 12.44 35.41
CA SER A 90 6.64 13.60 36.16
C SER A 90 6.93 14.94 35.46
N HIS A 91 7.49 14.91 34.25
CA HIS A 91 7.86 16.12 33.52
C HIS A 91 6.59 16.87 33.05
N PRO A 92 6.46 18.19 33.31
CA PRO A 92 5.24 18.95 32.99
C PRO A 92 4.92 19.07 31.50
N LEU A 93 5.90 18.77 30.63
CA LEU A 93 5.76 18.76 29.17
C LEU A 93 5.36 17.38 28.61
N LEU A 94 5.29 16.33 29.45
CA LEU A 94 4.86 15.01 29.03
C LEU A 94 3.35 14.85 29.27
N HIS A 95 2.63 14.52 28.21
CA HIS A 95 1.19 14.27 28.21
C HIS A 95 0.90 12.88 27.62
N SER A 96 -0.21 12.27 28.02
CA SER A 96 -0.67 11.02 27.40
C SER A 96 -1.29 11.32 26.02
N ALA A 97 -0.98 10.48 25.04
CA ALA A 97 -1.62 10.46 23.74
C ALA A 97 -2.85 9.52 23.69
N ASP A 98 -3.05 8.67 24.71
CA ASP A 98 -4.07 7.61 24.73
C ASP A 98 -5.50 8.08 24.46
N PRO A 99 -5.96 9.27 24.96
CA PRO A 99 -7.32 9.74 24.67
C PRO A 99 -7.66 9.85 23.18
N VAL A 100 -6.65 10.04 22.32
CA VAL A 100 -6.82 10.15 20.87
C VAL A 100 -7.16 8.81 20.21
N ILE A 101 -6.91 7.68 20.88
CA ILE A 101 -7.28 6.35 20.36
C ILE A 101 -8.79 6.26 20.20
N ASP A 102 -9.57 6.78 21.15
CA ASP A 102 -11.03 6.78 21.05
C ASP A 102 -11.53 7.68 19.92
N ASP A 103 -10.89 8.85 19.73
CA ASP A 103 -11.16 9.75 18.61
C ASP A 103 -10.87 9.08 17.26
N TYR A 104 -9.77 8.33 17.15
CA TYR A 104 -9.43 7.55 15.95
C TYR A 104 -10.56 6.58 15.61
N PHE A 105 -11.03 5.80 16.58
CA PHE A 105 -12.14 4.86 16.35
C PHE A 105 -13.46 5.56 16.00
N ALA A 106 -13.76 6.71 16.62
CA ALA A 106 -14.97 7.46 16.34
C ALA A 106 -14.98 8.01 14.90
N ASP A 107 -13.85 8.54 14.44
CA ASP A 107 -13.70 9.08 13.09
C ASP A 107 -13.69 7.95 12.03
N GLU A 108 -12.95 6.86 12.27
CA GLU A 108 -12.88 5.72 11.33
C GLU A 108 -14.16 4.88 11.29
N GLN A 109 -15.01 4.92 12.33
CA GLN A 109 -16.32 4.29 12.31
C GLN A 109 -17.23 4.85 11.20
N SER A 110 -17.01 6.10 10.77
CA SER A 110 -17.74 6.70 9.64
C SER A 110 -17.55 5.98 8.30
N LEU A 111 -16.54 5.12 8.19
CA LEU A 111 -16.26 4.31 7.00
C LEU A 111 -17.13 3.05 6.92
N CYS A 112 -17.76 2.62 8.02
CA CYS A 112 -18.68 1.50 8.02
C CYS A 112 -20.02 1.91 7.42
N ARG A 113 -20.36 1.35 6.25
CA ARG A 113 -21.56 1.75 5.49
C ARG A 113 -22.72 0.76 5.63
N TYR A 114 -22.44 -0.48 6.02
CA TYR A 114 -23.41 -1.58 6.06
C TYR A 114 -23.40 -2.35 7.39
N LYS A 115 -23.28 -1.62 8.51
CA LYS A 115 -23.27 -2.19 9.87
C LYS A 115 -24.39 -3.21 10.14
N SER A 116 -25.61 -2.95 9.66
CA SER A 116 -26.76 -3.86 9.85
C SER A 116 -26.63 -5.19 9.11
N ILE A 117 -25.88 -5.22 8.01
CA ILE A 117 -25.51 -6.44 7.29
C ILE A 117 -24.40 -7.16 8.06
N ASN A 118 -23.38 -6.43 8.53
CA ASN A 118 -22.26 -6.98 9.30
C ASN A 118 -22.72 -7.71 10.57
N MET A 119 -23.71 -7.17 11.29
CA MET A 119 -24.32 -7.79 12.47
C MET A 119 -24.98 -9.15 12.21
N LYS A 120 -25.30 -9.45 10.94
CA LYS A 120 -25.91 -10.71 10.51
C LYS A 120 -24.97 -11.52 9.61
N CYS A 121 -23.70 -11.12 9.54
CA CYS A 121 -22.73 -11.74 8.66
C CYS A 121 -22.57 -13.23 9.02
N PRO A 122 -22.78 -14.16 8.09
CA PRO A 122 -22.55 -15.58 8.34
C PRO A 122 -21.09 -15.99 8.08
N ILE A 123 -20.29 -15.10 7.47
CA ILE A 123 -18.88 -15.38 7.20
C ILE A 123 -18.11 -15.42 8.51
N LYS A 124 -17.30 -16.47 8.66
CA LYS A 124 -16.25 -16.54 9.66
C LYS A 124 -14.93 -16.06 9.06
N PHE A 125 -14.24 -15.22 9.82
CA PHE A 125 -12.96 -14.62 9.52
C PHE A 125 -11.88 -15.21 10.41
N THR A 126 -10.65 -15.28 9.89
CA THR A 126 -9.45 -15.51 10.70
C THR A 126 -8.56 -14.28 10.64
N TYR A 127 -8.15 -13.80 11.81
CA TYR A 127 -7.29 -12.62 11.93
C TYR A 127 -5.90 -12.99 12.47
N SER A 128 -4.86 -12.39 11.89
CA SER A 128 -3.51 -12.45 12.44
C SER A 128 -2.83 -11.09 12.46
N ALA A 129 -2.12 -10.81 13.56
CA ALA A 129 -1.31 -9.61 13.73
C ALA A 129 0.18 -9.83 13.44
N PHE A 130 0.60 -11.06 13.09
CA PHE A 130 2.01 -11.40 12.82
C PHE A 130 2.98 -10.99 13.95
N HIS A 131 2.59 -11.24 15.20
CA HIS A 131 3.31 -10.77 16.40
C HIS A 131 3.44 -9.26 16.50
N GLY A 132 2.50 -8.55 15.88
CA GLY A 132 2.41 -7.11 15.82
C GLY A 132 1.45 -6.50 16.83
N VAL A 133 1.25 -5.20 16.67
CA VAL A 133 0.43 -4.35 17.55
C VAL A 133 -1.03 -4.26 17.11
N GLY A 134 -1.38 -4.90 15.99
CA GLY A 134 -2.68 -4.70 15.32
C GLY A 134 -3.89 -5.32 16.03
N LEU A 135 -3.72 -6.44 16.74
CA LEU A 135 -4.85 -7.23 17.28
C LEU A 135 -5.86 -6.42 18.11
N PRO A 136 -5.47 -5.70 19.18
CA PRO A 136 -6.45 -4.96 19.98
C PRO A 136 -7.21 -3.91 19.16
N TYR A 137 -6.55 -3.31 18.16
CA TYR A 137 -7.16 -2.29 17.32
C TYR A 137 -8.10 -2.89 16.28
N ALA A 138 -7.70 -3.97 15.61
CA ALA A 138 -8.53 -4.68 14.64
C ALA A 138 -9.80 -5.23 15.30
N MET A 139 -9.69 -5.86 16.47
CA MET A 139 -10.84 -6.40 17.19
C MET A 139 -11.85 -5.32 17.57
N ARG A 140 -11.37 -4.17 18.08
CA ARG A 140 -12.23 -3.04 18.40
C ARG A 140 -12.88 -2.44 17.13
N LEU A 141 -12.15 -2.36 16.02
CA LEU A 141 -12.73 -1.88 14.76
C LEU A 141 -13.82 -2.83 14.25
N PHE A 142 -13.58 -4.15 14.27
CA PHE A 142 -14.58 -5.13 13.86
C PHE A 142 -15.86 -5.03 14.69
N GLU A 143 -15.74 -4.84 16.01
CA GLU A 143 -16.88 -4.59 16.89
C GLU A 143 -17.60 -3.27 16.52
N ASN A 144 -16.87 -2.18 16.29
CA ASN A 144 -17.44 -0.90 15.85
C ASN A 144 -18.19 -1.03 14.51
N PHE A 145 -17.69 -1.87 13.60
CA PHE A 145 -18.30 -2.19 12.32
C PHE A 145 -19.47 -3.18 12.43
N GLY A 146 -19.72 -3.72 13.64
CA GLY A 146 -20.86 -4.56 13.97
C GLY A 146 -20.65 -6.05 13.75
N PHE A 147 -19.42 -6.53 13.57
CA PHE A 147 -19.15 -7.96 13.39
C PHE A 147 -19.31 -8.74 14.69
N PRO A 148 -19.99 -9.90 14.69
CA PRO A 148 -20.04 -10.79 15.85
C PRO A 148 -18.65 -11.30 16.23
N ARG A 149 -18.29 -11.21 17.52
CA ARG A 149 -16.96 -11.62 18.02
C ARG A 149 -16.67 -13.10 17.75
N GLU A 150 -17.68 -13.94 17.81
CA GLU A 150 -17.64 -15.37 17.55
C GLU A 150 -17.32 -15.73 16.10
N ASN A 151 -17.51 -14.79 15.16
CA ASN A 151 -17.15 -14.98 13.76
C ASN A 151 -15.67 -14.69 13.49
N ILE A 152 -14.90 -14.27 14.49
CA ILE A 152 -13.50 -13.87 14.31
C ILE A 152 -12.60 -14.81 15.10
N SER A 153 -11.97 -15.75 14.40
CA SER A 153 -10.95 -16.63 14.97
C SER A 153 -9.60 -15.93 14.95
N ILE A 154 -8.82 -16.06 16.02
CA ILE A 154 -7.50 -15.46 16.14
C ILE A 154 -6.45 -16.54 15.93
N VAL A 155 -5.39 -16.21 15.20
CA VAL A 155 -4.16 -17.01 15.19
C VAL A 155 -3.43 -16.76 16.50
N GLU A 156 -3.73 -17.57 17.53
CA GLU A 156 -3.23 -17.36 18.90
C GLU A 156 -1.70 -17.33 18.97
N GLU A 157 -1.02 -18.11 18.13
CA GLU A 157 0.44 -18.15 18.03
C GLU A 157 1.04 -16.83 17.52
N GLN A 158 0.25 -15.93 16.92
CA GLN A 158 0.69 -14.66 16.34
C GLN A 158 -0.04 -13.44 16.95
N ALA A 159 -0.79 -13.64 18.04
CA ALA A 159 -1.74 -12.68 18.58
C ALA A 159 -1.11 -11.51 19.33
N LYS A 160 -0.03 -11.76 20.08
CA LYS A 160 0.61 -10.76 20.95
C LYS A 160 1.85 -10.17 20.29
N PRO A 161 2.18 -8.88 20.56
CA PRO A 161 3.46 -8.32 20.17
C PRO A 161 4.63 -9.18 20.67
N ASP A 162 5.49 -9.64 19.76
CA ASP A 162 6.72 -10.39 20.08
C ASP A 162 7.85 -9.93 19.14
N PRO A 163 8.89 -9.26 19.67
CA PRO A 163 9.99 -8.74 18.86
C PRO A 163 10.86 -9.83 18.21
N GLU A 164 10.72 -11.10 18.64
CA GLU A 164 11.46 -12.21 18.07
C GLU A 164 10.80 -12.81 16.81
N PHE A 165 9.55 -12.45 16.53
CA PHE A 165 8.74 -12.97 15.41
C PHE A 165 8.85 -14.50 15.21
N PRO A 166 8.62 -15.33 16.25
CA PRO A 166 9.06 -16.72 16.30
C PRO A 166 8.47 -17.63 15.22
N THR A 167 7.31 -17.27 14.65
CA THR A 167 6.65 -18.06 13.59
C THR A 167 6.83 -17.47 12.18
N VAL A 168 7.24 -16.20 12.07
CA VAL A 168 7.32 -15.45 10.80
C VAL A 168 8.55 -14.53 10.82
N PRO A 169 9.77 -15.07 10.63
CA PRO A 169 11.00 -14.28 10.71
C PRO A 169 11.07 -13.08 9.75
N PHE A 170 10.28 -13.13 8.67
CA PHE A 170 9.99 -12.01 7.79
C PHE A 170 8.48 -11.75 7.84
N PRO A 171 8.02 -10.90 8.77
CA PRO A 171 6.59 -10.70 9.05
C PRO A 171 5.92 -9.79 8.00
N ASN A 172 6.22 -9.99 6.71
CA ASN A 172 5.59 -9.29 5.60
C ASN A 172 4.43 -10.11 5.03
N PRO A 173 3.17 -9.71 5.26
CA PRO A 173 2.03 -10.47 4.75
C PRO A 173 1.93 -10.52 3.22
N GLU A 174 2.67 -9.65 2.50
CA GLU A 174 2.82 -9.67 1.04
C GLU A 174 3.50 -10.94 0.50
N GLU A 175 4.29 -11.66 1.32
CA GLU A 175 4.91 -12.94 0.92
C GLU A 175 3.88 -14.07 0.74
N GLY A 176 2.61 -13.81 1.10
CA GLY A 176 1.49 -14.67 0.80
C GLY A 176 1.55 -16.00 1.55
N ARG A 177 1.51 -17.12 0.82
CA ARG A 177 1.24 -18.44 1.41
C ARG A 177 2.30 -18.86 2.44
N SER A 178 3.56 -18.47 2.24
CA SER A 178 4.67 -18.83 3.13
C SER A 178 4.48 -18.29 4.56
N VAL A 179 3.93 -17.09 4.69
CA VAL A 179 3.72 -16.40 5.98
C VAL A 179 2.30 -16.60 6.53
N LEU A 180 1.32 -16.91 5.67
CA LEU A 180 -0.08 -17.14 6.07
C LEU A 180 -0.37 -18.57 6.56
N LYS A 181 0.61 -19.47 6.59
CA LYS A 181 0.40 -20.90 6.91
C LYS A 181 -0.44 -21.13 8.18
N LEU A 182 -0.09 -20.47 9.29
CA LEU A 182 -0.84 -20.58 10.55
C LEU A 182 -2.25 -19.97 10.45
N SER A 183 -2.40 -18.89 9.68
CA SER A 183 -3.71 -18.27 9.40
C SER A 183 -4.62 -19.23 8.62
N ILE A 184 -4.07 -19.94 7.66
CA ILE A 184 -4.77 -20.95 6.85
C ILE A 184 -5.18 -22.13 7.73
N GLU A 185 -4.26 -22.68 8.51
CA GLU A 185 -4.54 -23.80 9.42
C GLU A 185 -5.60 -23.43 10.46
N THR A 186 -5.54 -22.21 11.00
CA THR A 186 -6.54 -21.66 11.93
C THR A 186 -7.89 -21.48 11.25
N ALA A 187 -7.89 -20.94 10.03
CA ALA A 187 -9.11 -20.73 9.27
C ALA A 187 -9.81 -22.04 8.94
N ASP A 188 -9.07 -23.04 8.45
CA ASP A 188 -9.60 -24.36 8.13
C ASP A 188 -10.16 -25.06 9.38
N ARG A 189 -9.47 -24.98 10.51
CA ARG A 189 -9.92 -25.55 11.79
C ARG A 189 -11.22 -24.94 12.31
N ASN A 190 -11.42 -23.64 12.09
CA ASN A 190 -12.60 -22.91 12.59
C ASN A 190 -13.73 -22.76 11.56
N GLY A 191 -13.52 -23.25 10.33
CA GLY A 191 -14.45 -23.08 9.22
C GLY A 191 -14.57 -21.63 8.74
N ALA A 192 -13.50 -20.85 8.87
CA ALA A 192 -13.40 -19.51 8.29
C ALA A 192 -13.15 -19.57 6.78
N SER A 193 -13.75 -18.64 6.04
CA SER A 193 -13.61 -18.55 4.58
C SER A 193 -12.84 -17.30 4.14
N VAL A 194 -12.49 -16.41 5.08
CA VAL A 194 -11.72 -15.20 4.81
C VAL A 194 -10.61 -15.05 5.86
N ILE A 195 -9.40 -14.73 5.40
CA ILE A 195 -8.25 -14.40 6.25
C ILE A 195 -7.93 -12.91 6.10
N LEU A 196 -7.69 -12.27 7.23
CA LEU A 196 -7.32 -10.87 7.40
C LEU A 196 -5.99 -10.83 8.15
N ALA A 197 -4.94 -10.24 7.59
CA ALA A 197 -3.63 -10.19 8.26
C ALA A 197 -3.00 -8.80 8.14
N ASN A 198 -2.43 -8.32 9.24
CA ASN A 198 -1.61 -7.10 9.26
C ASN A 198 -0.13 -7.43 9.41
N ASP A 199 0.73 -6.50 8.98
CA ASP A 199 2.15 -6.51 9.35
C ASP A 199 2.34 -5.98 10.79
N PRO A 200 3.56 -6.04 11.37
CA PRO A 200 3.76 -5.80 12.79
C PRO A 200 3.33 -4.44 13.31
N ASP A 201 3.46 -3.38 12.51
CA ASP A 201 3.03 -2.02 12.85
C ASP A 201 1.67 -1.64 12.27
N ALA A 202 0.99 -2.62 11.67
CA ALA A 202 -0.37 -2.59 11.16
C ALA A 202 -0.68 -1.45 10.17
N ASP A 203 0.31 -1.09 9.35
CA ASP A 203 0.11 -0.18 8.22
C ASP A 203 -0.18 -0.95 6.92
N ARG A 204 0.15 -2.24 6.83
CA ARG A 204 -0.19 -3.11 5.69
C ARG A 204 -1.33 -4.07 6.03
N PHE A 205 -2.04 -4.50 4.99
CA PHE A 205 -3.17 -5.42 5.13
C PHE A 205 -3.26 -6.42 3.97
N GLN A 206 -3.28 -7.71 4.30
CA GLN A 206 -3.43 -8.82 3.36
C GLN A 206 -4.77 -9.54 3.53
N LEU A 207 -5.35 -9.89 2.39
CA LEU A 207 -6.62 -10.60 2.26
C LEU A 207 -6.44 -11.97 1.58
N ALA A 208 -7.09 -13.00 2.09
CA ALA A 208 -7.27 -14.27 1.38
C ALA A 208 -8.69 -14.80 1.53
N GLU A 209 -9.19 -15.50 0.50
CA GLU A 209 -10.53 -16.10 0.47
C GLU A 209 -10.43 -17.58 0.08
N LYS A 210 -11.16 -18.43 0.81
CA LYS A 210 -11.30 -19.85 0.48
C LYS A 210 -12.22 -20.03 -0.73
N GLN A 211 -11.69 -20.67 -1.77
CA GLN A 211 -12.38 -20.91 -3.03
C GLN A 211 -13.23 -22.19 -2.97
N SER A 212 -14.07 -22.41 -3.98
CA SER A 212 -14.99 -23.56 -4.02
C SER A 212 -14.33 -24.93 -4.16
N ASP A 213 -13.10 -24.97 -4.67
CA ASP A 213 -12.25 -26.16 -4.73
C ASP A 213 -11.53 -26.47 -3.40
N GLY A 214 -11.69 -25.59 -2.40
CA GLY A 214 -11.07 -25.71 -1.08
C GLY A 214 -9.71 -24.99 -0.97
N GLU A 215 -9.15 -24.50 -2.09
CA GLU A 215 -7.89 -23.77 -2.09
C GLU A 215 -8.07 -22.32 -1.61
N TRP A 216 -6.98 -21.70 -1.18
CA TRP A 216 -6.99 -20.30 -0.73
C TRP A 216 -6.45 -19.38 -1.83
N LYS A 217 -7.29 -18.48 -2.33
CA LYS A 217 -6.85 -17.35 -3.16
C LYS A 217 -6.32 -16.25 -2.24
N ILE A 218 -5.04 -15.96 -2.36
CA ILE A 218 -4.41 -14.80 -1.72
C ILE A 218 -4.46 -13.66 -2.75
N PHE A 219 -5.14 -12.57 -2.41
CA PHE A 219 -5.29 -11.46 -3.34
C PHE A 219 -4.00 -10.64 -3.38
N THR A 220 -3.56 -10.27 -4.58
CA THR A 220 -2.46 -9.29 -4.70
C THR A 220 -2.94 -7.91 -4.24
N GLY A 221 -2.03 -7.02 -3.83
CA GLY A 221 -2.45 -5.66 -3.46
C GLY A 221 -3.07 -4.87 -4.63
N ASN A 222 -2.78 -5.24 -5.89
CA ASN A 222 -3.48 -4.70 -7.06
C ASN A 222 -4.95 -5.18 -7.16
N GLU A 223 -5.20 -6.47 -6.92
CA GLU A 223 -6.58 -7.00 -6.89
C GLU A 223 -7.37 -6.42 -5.71
N MET A 224 -6.73 -6.28 -4.55
CA MET A 224 -7.30 -5.60 -3.40
C MET A 224 -7.56 -4.12 -3.71
N GLY A 225 -6.62 -3.44 -4.36
CA GLY A 225 -6.76 -2.06 -4.85
C GLY A 225 -7.96 -1.89 -5.77
N ALA A 226 -8.20 -2.83 -6.67
CA ALA A 226 -9.40 -2.86 -7.52
C ALA A 226 -10.69 -2.99 -6.70
N LEU A 227 -10.74 -3.96 -5.78
CA LEU A 227 -11.90 -4.21 -4.92
C LEU A 227 -12.24 -3.02 -4.03
N ILE A 228 -11.27 -2.42 -3.34
CA ILE A 228 -11.52 -1.27 -2.46
C ILE A 228 -11.81 0.01 -3.25
N SER A 229 -11.24 0.18 -4.44
CA SER A 229 -11.63 1.29 -5.34
C SER A 229 -13.09 1.15 -5.78
N TRP A 230 -13.51 -0.06 -6.17
CA TRP A 230 -14.93 -0.32 -6.50
C TRP A 230 -15.85 -0.06 -5.30
N TRP A 231 -15.48 -0.56 -4.13
CA TRP A 231 -16.27 -0.42 -2.92
C TRP A 231 -16.47 1.04 -2.51
N THR A 232 -15.36 1.79 -2.42
CA THR A 232 -15.38 3.19 -2.01
C THR A 232 -16.12 4.06 -3.00
N TRP A 233 -15.96 3.81 -4.31
CA TRP A 233 -16.73 4.50 -5.34
C TRP A 233 -18.22 4.21 -5.24
N MET A 234 -18.60 2.94 -5.13
CA MET A 234 -20.00 2.50 -5.02
C MET A 234 -20.68 3.11 -3.80
N CYS A 235 -20.02 3.10 -2.63
CA CYS A 235 -20.54 3.72 -1.42
C CYS A 235 -20.69 5.24 -1.58
N TRP A 236 -19.68 5.91 -2.16
CA TRP A 236 -19.75 7.34 -2.40
C TRP A 236 -20.93 7.71 -3.30
N CYS A 237 -21.14 6.99 -4.40
CA CYS A 237 -22.28 7.19 -5.30
C CYS A 237 -23.64 7.02 -4.60
N ASN A 238 -23.77 6.01 -3.74
CA ASN A 238 -25.01 5.76 -3.00
C ASN A 238 -25.35 6.90 -2.04
N GLU A 239 -24.34 7.48 -1.40
CA GLU A 239 -24.48 8.57 -0.43
C GLU A 239 -24.60 9.94 -1.12
N ASN A 240 -24.05 10.08 -2.32
CA ASN A 240 -23.94 11.33 -3.04
C ASN A 240 -24.59 11.24 -4.43
N GLN A 241 -25.86 10.85 -4.48
CA GLN A 241 -26.61 10.67 -5.75
C GLN A 241 -26.64 11.92 -6.66
N LYS A 242 -26.42 13.11 -6.09
CA LYS A 242 -26.30 14.39 -6.81
C LYS A 242 -24.90 15.01 -6.71
N GLY A 243 -23.92 14.24 -6.27
CA GLY A 243 -22.55 14.68 -6.07
C GLY A 243 -21.83 14.89 -7.40
N ASP A 244 -20.89 15.84 -7.41
CA ASP A 244 -20.00 16.06 -8.55
C ASP A 244 -18.81 15.11 -8.47
N ALA A 245 -18.85 14.04 -9.28
CA ALA A 245 -17.76 13.08 -9.41
C ALA A 245 -16.42 13.76 -9.73
N SER A 246 -16.42 14.87 -10.48
CA SER A 246 -15.19 15.54 -10.90
C SER A 246 -14.41 16.20 -9.75
N ASN A 247 -15.02 16.32 -8.56
CA ASN A 247 -14.37 16.79 -7.34
C ASN A 247 -13.87 15.65 -6.43
N VAL A 248 -14.09 14.40 -6.83
CA VAL A 248 -13.70 13.19 -6.09
C VAL A 248 -12.40 12.64 -6.66
N TYR A 249 -11.49 12.26 -5.77
CA TYR A 249 -10.15 11.81 -6.12
C TYR A 249 -9.85 10.45 -5.51
N MET A 250 -9.24 9.58 -6.32
CA MET A 250 -8.53 8.39 -5.86
C MET A 250 -7.08 8.46 -6.30
N LEU A 251 -6.17 8.03 -5.43
CA LEU A 251 -4.74 8.07 -5.64
C LEU A 251 -4.15 6.67 -5.67
N ASN A 252 -3.12 6.45 -6.49
CA ASN A 252 -2.27 5.27 -6.37
C ASN A 252 -0.81 5.53 -6.77
N SER A 253 0.08 4.59 -6.48
CA SER A 253 1.48 4.71 -6.88
C SER A 253 1.70 4.46 -8.37
N ALA A 254 2.86 4.92 -8.84
CA ALA A 254 3.26 4.76 -10.22
C ALA A 254 3.56 3.33 -10.68
N VAL A 255 3.68 2.39 -9.74
CA VAL A 255 3.91 0.97 -10.03
C VAL A 255 2.69 0.10 -9.68
N SER A 256 1.64 0.70 -9.13
CA SER A 256 0.34 0.07 -8.94
C SER A 256 -0.41 -0.07 -10.26
N SER A 257 -1.32 -1.04 -10.33
CA SER A 257 -2.22 -1.23 -11.46
C SER A 257 -2.94 0.06 -11.84
N SER A 258 -3.04 0.33 -13.14
CA SER A 258 -3.78 1.46 -13.68
C SER A 258 -5.30 1.25 -13.69
N ILE A 259 -5.83 0.22 -13.03
CA ILE A 259 -7.27 -0.05 -12.99
C ILE A 259 -8.08 1.14 -12.46
N VAL A 260 -7.58 1.83 -11.44
CA VAL A 260 -8.25 3.03 -10.90
C VAL A 260 -8.26 4.19 -11.91
N LYS A 261 -7.22 4.31 -12.76
CA LYS A 261 -7.21 5.27 -13.90
C LYS A 261 -8.31 4.91 -14.90
N THR A 262 -8.47 3.62 -15.20
CA THR A 262 -9.51 3.13 -16.11
C THR A 262 -10.91 3.34 -15.54
N MET A 263 -11.11 3.09 -14.24
CA MET A 263 -12.36 3.38 -13.53
C MET A 263 -12.67 4.87 -13.56
N ALA A 264 -11.71 5.74 -13.20
CA ALA A 264 -11.87 7.19 -13.22
C ALA A 264 -12.34 7.71 -14.59
N ALA A 265 -11.73 7.21 -15.68
CA ALA A 265 -12.08 7.60 -17.04
C ALA A 265 -13.53 7.23 -17.42
N LYS A 266 -14.08 6.16 -16.86
CA LYS A 266 -15.44 5.70 -17.11
C LYS A 266 -16.47 6.33 -16.18
N GLU A 267 -16.13 6.46 -14.91
CA GLU A 267 -17.02 6.87 -13.82
C GLU A 267 -17.04 8.39 -13.58
N GLY A 268 -16.05 9.11 -14.10
CA GLY A 268 -16.01 10.58 -14.06
C GLY A 268 -15.28 11.17 -12.85
N PHE A 269 -14.86 10.36 -11.87
CA PHE A 269 -13.97 10.82 -10.80
C PHE A 269 -12.55 11.07 -11.30
N LYS A 270 -11.73 11.73 -10.47
CA LYS A 270 -10.33 12.05 -10.79
C LYS A 270 -9.39 11.01 -10.22
N HIS A 271 -8.40 10.66 -11.02
CA HIS A 271 -7.29 9.83 -10.62
C HIS A 271 -6.02 10.68 -10.63
N GLU A 272 -5.21 10.59 -9.57
CA GLU A 272 -3.83 11.08 -9.59
C GLU A 272 -2.86 9.99 -9.18
N GLN A 273 -1.79 9.89 -9.95
CA GLN A 273 -0.68 9.00 -9.69
C GLN A 273 0.38 9.74 -8.88
N THR A 274 1.08 9.03 -7.99
CA THR A 274 2.24 9.56 -7.27
C THR A 274 3.43 8.60 -7.36
N LEU A 275 4.62 9.01 -6.89
CA LEU A 275 5.75 8.07 -6.76
C LEU A 275 5.46 7.00 -5.69
N THR A 276 6.12 5.85 -5.79
CA THR A 276 6.06 4.80 -4.76
C THR A 276 6.49 5.34 -3.39
N GLY A 277 5.70 5.03 -2.36
CA GLY A 277 5.83 5.42 -0.97
C GLY A 277 4.72 6.37 -0.53
N PHE A 278 4.03 6.01 0.55
CA PHE A 278 2.93 6.80 1.14
C PHE A 278 3.29 8.23 1.56
N LYS A 279 4.58 8.56 1.72
CA LYS A 279 5.01 9.96 1.85
C LYS A 279 4.53 10.84 0.70
N TRP A 280 4.48 10.33 -0.54
CA TRP A 280 4.00 11.08 -1.68
C TRP A 280 2.47 11.14 -1.73
N MET A 281 1.80 10.01 -1.50
CA MET A 281 0.32 9.95 -1.52
C MET A 281 -0.31 10.74 -0.37
N GLY A 282 0.21 10.62 0.86
CA GLY A 282 -0.29 11.34 2.03
C GLY A 282 -0.19 12.86 1.85
N ASN A 283 0.97 13.35 1.37
CA ASN A 283 1.14 14.78 1.09
C ASN A 283 0.26 15.25 -0.08
N LYS A 284 0.10 14.45 -1.14
CA LYS A 284 -0.82 14.80 -2.24
C LYS A 284 -2.28 14.81 -1.79
N ALA A 285 -2.68 13.86 -0.94
CA ALA A 285 -4.02 13.83 -0.37
C ALA A 285 -4.30 15.05 0.50
N ASP A 286 -3.35 15.48 1.33
CA ASP A 286 -3.42 16.72 2.11
C ASP A 286 -3.58 17.96 1.23
N GLU A 287 -2.75 18.08 0.18
CA GLU A 287 -2.83 19.18 -0.80
C GLU A 287 -4.21 19.27 -1.45
N LEU A 288 -4.73 18.14 -1.93
CA LEU A 288 -6.05 18.06 -2.57
C LEU A 288 -7.16 18.38 -1.57
N ARG A 289 -7.12 17.83 -0.36
CA ARG A 289 -8.11 18.11 0.70
C ARG A 289 -8.12 19.59 1.08
N LYS A 290 -6.95 20.24 1.21
CA LYS A 290 -6.83 21.69 1.45
C LYS A 290 -7.35 22.54 0.29
N ALA A 291 -7.26 22.02 -0.94
CA ALA A 291 -7.88 22.64 -2.12
C ALA A 291 -9.40 22.38 -2.25
N GLY A 292 -10.04 21.81 -1.22
CA GLY A 292 -11.48 21.52 -1.20
C GLY A 292 -11.90 20.29 -2.02
N LYS A 293 -10.94 19.41 -2.36
CA LYS A 293 -11.20 18.16 -3.09
C LYS A 293 -11.52 17.02 -2.15
N SER A 294 -12.33 16.07 -2.61
CA SER A 294 -12.71 14.89 -1.83
C SER A 294 -11.81 13.70 -2.19
N VAL A 295 -10.76 13.47 -1.41
CA VAL A 295 -9.89 12.28 -1.57
C VAL A 295 -10.47 11.13 -0.75
N ILE A 296 -11.07 10.16 -1.45
CA ILE A 296 -11.81 9.05 -0.81
C ILE A 296 -10.99 7.76 -0.67
N LEU A 297 -9.87 7.65 -1.40
CA LEU A 297 -8.99 6.49 -1.32
C LEU A 297 -7.60 6.84 -1.86
N ALA A 298 -6.55 6.38 -1.17
CA ALA A 298 -5.22 6.19 -1.74
C ALA A 298 -4.74 4.76 -1.49
N TRP A 299 -4.06 4.13 -2.43
CA TRP A 299 -3.54 2.78 -2.23
C TRP A 299 -2.26 2.46 -3.02
N GLU A 300 -1.51 1.48 -2.53
CA GLU A 300 -0.32 0.93 -3.16
C GLU A 300 -0.42 -0.57 -3.40
N GLU A 301 0.28 -1.06 -4.41
CA GLU A 301 0.30 -2.49 -4.73
C GLU A 301 0.92 -3.32 -3.60
N SER A 302 1.79 -2.70 -2.80
CA SER A 302 2.44 -3.30 -1.64
C SER A 302 1.49 -3.31 -0.43
N ILE A 303 0.23 -3.71 -0.68
CA ILE A 303 -0.84 -3.96 0.30
C ILE A 303 -1.08 -2.82 1.31
N GLY A 304 -0.97 -1.58 0.83
CA GLY A 304 -1.15 -0.36 1.62
C GLY A 304 -2.39 0.43 1.19
N PHE A 305 -3.26 0.81 2.13
CA PHE A 305 -4.53 1.49 1.84
C PHE A 305 -4.79 2.64 2.81
N MET A 306 -5.34 3.73 2.33
CA MET A 306 -5.72 4.91 3.11
C MET A 306 -7.08 5.40 2.63
N ALA A 307 -8.13 4.93 3.31
CA ALA A 307 -9.51 5.37 3.08
C ALA A 307 -9.97 6.42 4.10
N GLY A 308 -9.30 6.49 5.26
CA GLY A 308 -9.71 7.29 6.40
C GLY A 308 -8.97 8.62 6.58
N HIS A 309 -8.87 9.00 7.85
CA HIS A 309 -8.30 10.26 8.32
C HIS A 309 -6.78 10.27 8.46
N PRO A 310 -6.08 9.18 8.86
CA PRO A 310 -4.62 9.14 8.81
C PRO A 310 -4.10 9.47 7.41
N LEU A 311 -2.93 10.10 7.33
CA LEU A 311 -2.22 10.37 6.07
C LEU A 311 -1.03 9.42 5.86
N ASP A 312 -1.23 8.17 6.27
CA ASP A 312 -0.40 7.01 5.96
C ASP A 312 -1.33 5.82 5.69
N LYS A 313 -0.74 4.67 5.37
CA LYS A 313 -1.47 3.41 5.27
C LYS A 313 -2.11 3.08 6.61
N ASP A 314 -3.34 2.62 6.54
CA ASP A 314 -4.11 2.15 7.68
C ASP A 314 -4.60 0.72 7.43
N GLY A 315 -3.79 -0.24 7.87
CA GLY A 315 -4.12 -1.67 7.75
C GLY A 315 -5.26 -2.09 8.67
N ILE A 316 -5.54 -1.33 9.75
CA ILE A 316 -6.65 -1.60 10.66
C ILE A 316 -7.96 -1.24 9.99
N THR A 317 -8.08 0.00 9.51
CA THR A 317 -9.24 0.45 8.73
C THR A 317 -9.46 -0.40 7.48
N ALA A 318 -8.39 -0.76 6.76
CA ALA A 318 -8.49 -1.65 5.62
C ALA A 318 -9.10 -3.02 5.99
N ALA A 319 -8.67 -3.63 7.10
CA ALA A 319 -9.23 -4.90 7.56
C ALA A 319 -10.74 -4.82 7.82
N GLY A 320 -11.21 -3.75 8.48
CA GLY A 320 -12.63 -3.50 8.72
C GLY A 320 -13.43 -3.32 7.42
N ILE A 321 -12.90 -2.54 6.48
CA ILE A 321 -13.53 -2.31 5.16
C ILE A 321 -13.61 -3.62 4.36
N PHE A 322 -12.55 -4.42 4.29
CA PHE A 322 -12.57 -5.68 3.54
C PHE A 322 -13.45 -6.75 4.19
N ALA A 323 -13.56 -6.78 5.52
CA ALA A 323 -14.56 -7.60 6.20
C ALA A 323 -15.99 -7.18 5.80
N GLU A 324 -16.27 -5.86 5.73
CA GLU A 324 -17.56 -5.32 5.28
C GLU A 324 -17.83 -5.63 3.81
N ILE A 325 -16.83 -5.53 2.92
CA ILE A 325 -16.95 -5.93 1.51
C ILE A 325 -17.36 -7.41 1.43
N ALA A 326 -16.67 -8.30 2.13
CA ALA A 326 -16.98 -9.73 2.11
C ALA A 326 -18.40 -10.01 2.62
N SER A 327 -18.79 -9.37 3.74
CA SER A 327 -20.14 -9.44 4.33
C SER A 327 -21.23 -8.95 3.37
N TYR A 328 -21.02 -7.79 2.74
CA TYR A 328 -21.93 -7.22 1.76
C TYR A 328 -22.10 -8.13 0.54
N LEU A 329 -20.99 -8.62 -0.04
CA LEU A 329 -21.03 -9.52 -1.19
C LEU A 329 -21.73 -10.84 -0.85
N ASN A 330 -21.51 -11.39 0.34
CA ASN A 330 -22.21 -12.58 0.80
C ASN A 330 -23.72 -12.38 0.87
N SER A 331 -24.18 -11.21 1.34
CA SER A 331 -25.61 -10.85 1.33
C SER A 331 -26.22 -10.78 -0.09
N LYS A 332 -25.38 -10.73 -1.11
CA LYS A 332 -25.73 -10.75 -2.55
C LYS A 332 -25.41 -12.09 -3.23
N ASN A 333 -25.04 -13.12 -2.47
CA ASN A 333 -24.58 -14.43 -2.98
C ASN A 333 -23.34 -14.34 -3.89
N LEU A 334 -22.47 -13.37 -3.64
CA LEU A 334 -21.20 -13.17 -4.32
C LEU A 334 -20.02 -13.41 -3.38
N THR A 335 -18.86 -13.70 -3.97
CA THR A 335 -17.57 -13.82 -3.29
C THR A 335 -16.66 -12.68 -3.74
N LEU A 336 -15.56 -12.45 -3.02
CA LEU A 336 -14.55 -11.46 -3.39
C LEU A 336 -13.97 -11.78 -4.77
N SER A 337 -13.65 -13.04 -5.05
CA SER A 337 -13.18 -13.48 -6.37
C SER A 337 -14.18 -13.17 -7.48
N LYS A 338 -15.46 -13.48 -7.27
CA LYS A 338 -16.50 -13.21 -8.28
C LYS A 338 -16.68 -11.70 -8.49
N GLN A 339 -16.65 -10.91 -7.44
CA GLN A 339 -16.72 -9.46 -7.55
C GLN A 339 -15.52 -8.89 -8.31
N LEU A 340 -14.32 -9.42 -8.10
CA LEU A 340 -13.13 -9.03 -8.87
C LEU A 340 -13.34 -9.28 -10.38
N PHE A 341 -13.92 -10.41 -10.77
CA PHE A 341 -14.27 -10.65 -12.18
C PHE A 341 -15.38 -9.74 -12.71
N VAL A 342 -16.34 -9.32 -11.88
CA VAL A 342 -17.32 -8.29 -12.26
C VAL A 342 -16.61 -6.97 -12.58
N ILE A 343 -15.64 -6.58 -11.75
CA ILE A 343 -14.80 -5.39 -12.00
C ILE A 343 -14.01 -5.55 -13.30
N TYR A 344 -13.34 -6.69 -13.52
CA TYR A 344 -12.60 -6.94 -14.77
C TYR A 344 -13.49 -7.01 -15.99
N LYS A 345 -14.71 -7.52 -15.88
CA LYS A 345 -15.67 -7.49 -16.98
C LYS A 345 -16.05 -6.05 -17.34
N GLU A 346 -16.22 -5.18 -16.35
CA GLU A 346 -16.67 -3.80 -16.55
C GLU A 346 -15.57 -2.85 -17.05
N TYR A 347 -14.33 -3.04 -16.56
CA TYR A 347 -13.20 -2.15 -16.83
C TYR A 347 -12.07 -2.78 -17.65
N GLY A 348 -12.14 -4.09 -17.93
CA GLY A 348 -11.06 -4.88 -18.53
C GLY A 348 -10.15 -5.50 -17.48
N PHE A 349 -9.51 -6.62 -17.82
CA PHE A 349 -8.47 -7.21 -16.98
C PHE A 349 -7.30 -6.24 -16.85
N HIS A 350 -6.75 -6.17 -15.64
CA HIS A 350 -5.55 -5.40 -15.30
C HIS A 350 -4.62 -6.34 -14.53
N LEU A 351 -4.07 -7.34 -15.22
CA LEU A 351 -3.20 -8.34 -14.59
C LEU A 351 -1.79 -7.81 -14.49
N VAL A 352 -1.22 -7.83 -13.29
CA VAL A 352 0.12 -7.31 -13.02
C VAL A 352 1.08 -8.46 -12.76
N ARG A 353 2.29 -8.36 -13.31
CA ARG A 353 3.44 -9.18 -12.96
C ARG A 353 4.62 -8.28 -12.65
N SER A 354 5.19 -8.45 -11.47
CA SER A 354 6.37 -7.72 -11.03
C SER A 354 7.44 -8.68 -10.57
N SER A 355 8.68 -8.42 -10.98
CA SER A 355 9.83 -9.18 -10.52
C SER A 355 11.09 -8.33 -10.64
N TYR A 356 12.23 -8.96 -10.41
CA TYR A 356 13.53 -8.31 -10.49
C TYR A 356 14.61 -9.29 -10.91
N TRP A 357 15.68 -8.71 -11.42
CA TRP A 357 16.93 -9.40 -11.70
C TRP A 357 18.04 -8.79 -10.84
N PHE A 358 18.96 -9.61 -10.36
CA PHE A 358 20.18 -9.12 -9.75
C PHE A 358 21.13 -8.62 -10.83
N VAL A 359 21.72 -7.45 -10.60
CA VAL A 359 22.77 -6.90 -11.46
C VAL A 359 24.14 -7.23 -10.87
N PRO A 360 25.13 -7.66 -11.68
CA PRO A 360 26.46 -8.00 -11.16
C PRO A 360 27.20 -6.83 -10.51
N ASN A 361 26.98 -5.62 -11.03
CA ASN A 361 27.55 -4.37 -10.52
C ASN A 361 26.78 -3.15 -11.06
N PRO A 362 26.97 -1.96 -10.47
CA PRO A 362 26.25 -0.75 -10.88
C PRO A 362 26.50 -0.28 -12.33
N GLU A 363 27.63 -0.64 -12.95
CA GLU A 363 27.92 -0.26 -14.33
C GLU A 363 26.97 -0.96 -15.32
N VAL A 364 26.54 -2.18 -15.02
CA VAL A 364 25.53 -2.90 -15.82
C VAL A 364 24.22 -2.12 -15.86
N THR A 365 23.74 -1.64 -14.70
CA THR A 365 22.54 -0.79 -14.63
C THR A 365 22.71 0.48 -15.44
N ARG A 366 23.85 1.18 -15.30
CA ARG A 366 24.12 2.40 -16.07
C ARG A 366 24.08 2.15 -17.58
N LYS A 367 24.73 1.08 -18.05
CA LYS A 367 24.75 0.70 -19.47
C LYS A 367 23.35 0.34 -19.98
N LEU A 368 22.59 -0.42 -19.20
CA LEU A 368 21.22 -0.80 -19.53
C LEU A 368 20.35 0.43 -19.78
N PHE A 369 20.30 1.35 -18.82
CA PHE A 369 19.47 2.55 -18.95
C PHE A 369 20.01 3.54 -19.98
N ALA A 370 21.33 3.64 -20.17
CA ALA A 370 21.92 4.42 -21.25
C ALA A 370 21.51 3.88 -22.63
N LYS A 371 21.46 2.54 -22.79
CA LYS A 371 20.97 1.89 -24.01
C LYS A 371 19.48 2.19 -24.26
N LEU A 372 18.64 2.11 -23.22
CA LEU A 372 17.22 2.45 -23.34
C LEU A 372 16.96 3.91 -23.74
N ARG A 373 17.95 4.80 -23.53
CA ARG A 373 17.91 6.23 -23.86
C ARG A 373 18.80 6.61 -25.05
N LYS A 374 19.28 5.64 -25.83
CA LYS A 374 20.29 5.89 -26.86
C LYS A 374 19.83 6.99 -27.83
N ASP A 375 20.69 7.98 -28.05
CA ASP A 375 20.44 9.14 -28.93
C ASP A 375 19.17 9.95 -28.56
N ASN A 376 18.81 9.99 -27.26
CA ASN A 376 17.57 10.57 -26.74
C ASN A 376 16.31 9.97 -27.39
N LYS A 377 16.40 8.70 -27.82
CA LYS A 377 15.30 7.90 -28.34
C LYS A 377 15.08 6.72 -27.42
N TYR A 378 13.82 6.32 -27.32
CA TYR A 378 13.38 5.16 -26.57
C TYR A 378 12.92 4.05 -27.52
N PRO A 379 12.92 2.78 -27.09
CA PRO A 379 12.31 1.69 -27.84
C PRO A 379 10.90 2.05 -28.33
N THR A 380 10.66 1.91 -29.64
CA THR A 380 9.34 2.12 -30.24
C THR A 380 8.52 0.83 -30.29
N LYS A 381 9.14 -0.31 -29.95
CA LYS A 381 8.52 -1.63 -29.86
C LYS A 381 9.08 -2.43 -28.70
N ILE A 382 8.24 -3.30 -28.13
CA ILE A 382 8.61 -4.35 -27.18
C ILE A 382 8.00 -5.65 -27.70
N GLY A 383 8.84 -6.58 -28.17
CA GLY A 383 8.42 -7.69 -29.01
C GLY A 383 7.62 -7.18 -30.22
N ASP A 384 6.41 -7.70 -30.37
CA ASP A 384 5.48 -7.32 -31.44
C ASP A 384 4.57 -6.13 -31.06
N HIS A 385 4.71 -5.57 -29.86
CA HIS A 385 3.87 -4.47 -29.38
C HIS A 385 4.46 -3.10 -29.67
N ASP A 386 3.69 -2.22 -30.32
CA ASP A 386 4.05 -0.82 -30.50
C ASP A 386 4.02 -0.06 -29.16
N VAL A 387 5.04 0.75 -28.91
CA VAL A 387 5.10 1.69 -27.79
C VAL A 387 4.42 2.99 -28.20
N LYS A 388 3.38 3.38 -27.46
CA LYS A 388 2.62 4.61 -27.68
C LYS A 388 3.22 5.80 -26.92
N TYR A 389 3.53 5.61 -25.65
CA TYR A 389 4.11 6.65 -24.79
C TYR A 389 5.27 6.11 -23.97
N VAL A 390 6.17 7.00 -23.60
CA VAL A 390 7.29 6.75 -22.70
C VAL A 390 7.35 7.87 -21.68
N ARG A 391 7.41 7.47 -20.41
CA ARG A 391 7.71 8.33 -19.26
C ARG A 391 9.04 7.89 -18.67
N ASP A 392 9.96 8.83 -18.52
CA ASP A 392 11.28 8.62 -17.92
C ASP A 392 11.46 9.63 -16.78
N LEU A 393 11.33 9.15 -15.55
CA LEU A 393 11.40 9.99 -14.35
C LEU A 393 12.84 10.35 -13.96
N THR A 394 13.85 9.84 -14.68
CA THR A 394 15.23 10.27 -14.52
C THR A 394 15.51 11.55 -15.29
N THR A 395 15.03 11.63 -16.53
CA THR A 395 15.26 12.77 -17.43
C THR A 395 14.13 13.80 -17.35
N GLY A 396 12.97 13.42 -16.80
CA GLY A 396 11.76 14.23 -16.79
C GLY A 396 10.99 14.19 -18.11
N TYR A 397 11.34 13.29 -19.03
CA TYR A 397 10.63 13.12 -20.29
C TYR A 397 9.31 12.38 -20.09
N ASP A 398 8.21 12.89 -20.65
CA ASP A 398 6.93 12.18 -20.72
C ASP A 398 6.13 12.69 -21.92
N ASN A 399 6.06 11.90 -22.99
CA ASN A 399 5.34 12.28 -24.20
C ASN A 399 3.82 12.00 -24.16
N GLU A 400 3.28 11.50 -23.05
CA GLU A 400 1.83 11.53 -22.79
C GLU A 400 1.39 12.95 -22.36
N GLN A 401 2.33 13.77 -21.87
CA GLN A 401 2.03 15.04 -21.20
C GLN A 401 2.42 16.26 -22.05
N PRO A 402 1.76 17.42 -21.83
CA PRO A 402 2.07 18.65 -22.55
C PRO A 402 3.55 19.04 -22.47
N GLY A 403 4.14 19.36 -23.62
CA GLY A 403 5.54 19.76 -23.72
C GLY A 403 6.56 18.64 -23.49
N ASN A 404 6.14 17.37 -23.52
CA ASN A 404 6.95 16.18 -23.29
C ASN A 404 7.61 16.14 -21.90
N LYS A 405 6.90 16.63 -20.86
CA LYS A 405 7.43 16.76 -19.50
C LYS A 405 6.61 15.96 -18.49
N ALA A 406 7.31 15.19 -17.66
CA ALA A 406 6.69 14.44 -16.58
C ALA A 406 6.05 15.38 -15.53
N ILE A 407 4.86 14.99 -15.07
CA ILE A 407 4.16 15.67 -13.96
C ILE A 407 4.62 15.12 -12.60
N LEU A 408 5.04 13.85 -12.55
CA LEU A 408 5.55 13.25 -11.33
C LEU A 408 6.93 13.83 -10.98
N PRO A 409 7.28 13.89 -9.68
CA PRO A 409 8.62 14.28 -9.25
C PRO A 409 9.70 13.44 -9.94
N ILE A 410 10.75 14.10 -10.38
CA ILE A 410 11.90 13.48 -11.04
C ILE A 410 12.95 13.04 -10.01
N SER A 411 13.71 11.98 -10.33
CA SER A 411 14.86 11.56 -9.56
C SER A 411 16.03 11.24 -10.48
N THR A 412 17.03 12.11 -10.48
CA THR A 412 18.24 11.92 -11.30
C THR A 412 19.15 10.81 -10.78
N SER A 413 18.87 10.27 -9.59
CA SER A 413 19.66 9.21 -8.94
C SER A 413 18.98 7.83 -8.95
N SER A 414 17.73 7.74 -9.41
CA SER A 414 16.97 6.48 -9.45
C SER A 414 16.32 6.29 -10.80
N ASP A 415 16.88 5.39 -11.61
CA ASP A 415 16.35 5.14 -12.94
C ASP A 415 14.95 4.51 -12.93
N MET A 416 14.01 5.12 -13.66
CA MET A 416 12.64 4.59 -13.84
C MET A 416 12.06 5.02 -15.18
N ILE A 417 11.81 4.06 -16.06
CA ILE A 417 11.20 4.27 -17.38
C ILE A 417 9.94 3.41 -17.47
N THR A 418 8.82 4.04 -17.82
CA THR A 418 7.53 3.39 -18.09
C THR A 418 7.18 3.51 -19.57
N PHE A 419 6.96 2.38 -20.21
CA PHE A 419 6.48 2.24 -21.58
C PHE A 419 4.98 1.95 -21.56
N THR A 420 4.18 2.80 -22.19
CA THR A 420 2.76 2.54 -22.45
C THR A 420 2.62 1.99 -23.87
N LEU A 421 2.13 0.76 -23.98
CA LEU A 421 1.90 0.10 -25.26
C LEU A 421 0.64 0.63 -25.94
N ALA A 422 0.52 0.42 -27.26
CA ALA A 422 -0.65 0.82 -28.04
C ALA A 422 -1.96 0.16 -27.55
N SER A 423 -1.88 -1.04 -26.96
CA SER A 423 -3.00 -1.72 -26.28
C SER A 423 -3.44 -1.05 -24.97
N GLY A 424 -2.63 -0.12 -24.44
CA GLY A 424 -2.77 0.47 -23.12
C GLY A 424 -1.98 -0.24 -22.03
N SER A 425 -1.52 -1.48 -22.26
CA SER A 425 -0.66 -2.24 -21.33
C SER A 425 0.61 -1.46 -20.98
N LEU A 426 1.17 -1.69 -19.79
CA LEU A 426 2.31 -0.96 -19.26
C LEU A 426 3.50 -1.89 -19.02
N ALA A 427 4.71 -1.39 -19.26
CA ALA A 427 5.96 -2.02 -18.83
C ALA A 427 6.85 -0.97 -18.20
N THR A 428 7.15 -1.11 -16.91
CA THR A 428 8.05 -0.22 -16.18
C THR A 428 9.33 -0.95 -15.83
N VAL A 429 10.48 -0.35 -16.09
CA VAL A 429 11.81 -0.82 -15.66
C VAL A 429 12.40 0.20 -14.71
N ARG A 430 12.90 -0.27 -13.56
CA ARG A 430 13.41 0.58 -12.47
C ARG A 430 14.70 0.04 -11.87
N ALA A 431 15.70 0.89 -11.69
CA ALA A 431 16.88 0.55 -10.89
C ALA A 431 16.53 0.57 -9.39
N SER A 432 16.99 -0.42 -8.64
CA SER A 432 16.94 -0.34 -7.18
C SER A 432 18.05 0.59 -6.68
N GLY A 433 17.69 1.55 -5.82
CA GLY A 433 18.65 2.52 -5.27
C GLY A 433 19.48 1.97 -4.09
N THR A 434 19.01 0.89 -3.46
CA THR A 434 19.60 0.33 -2.23
C THR A 434 20.16 -1.09 -2.43
N GLU A 435 19.78 -1.76 -3.51
CA GLU A 435 20.15 -3.14 -3.78
C GLU A 435 20.69 -3.27 -5.21
N PRO A 436 21.59 -4.21 -5.50
CA PRO A 436 22.08 -4.47 -6.85
C PRO A 436 21.02 -5.21 -7.66
N LYS A 437 19.88 -4.56 -7.94
CA LYS A 437 18.73 -5.12 -8.65
C LYS A 437 18.18 -4.15 -9.71
N VAL A 438 17.68 -4.70 -10.81
CA VAL A 438 16.76 -4.02 -11.73
C VAL A 438 15.39 -4.68 -11.59
N LYS A 439 14.37 -3.88 -11.30
CA LYS A 439 12.98 -4.32 -11.12
C LYS A 439 12.19 -4.03 -12.38
N TYR A 440 11.19 -4.86 -12.66
CA TYR A 440 10.19 -4.58 -13.68
C TYR A 440 8.79 -4.79 -13.14
N TYR A 441 7.85 -4.02 -13.70
CA TYR A 441 6.42 -4.07 -13.40
C TYR A 441 5.68 -4.05 -14.73
N ILE A 442 4.93 -5.10 -15.01
CA ILE A 442 4.20 -5.28 -16.26
C ILE A 442 2.73 -5.38 -15.93
N GLU A 443 1.93 -4.55 -16.58
CA GLU A 443 0.48 -4.61 -16.50
C GLU A 443 -0.08 -4.95 -17.87
N LEU A 444 -0.70 -6.12 -18.00
CA LEU A 444 -1.50 -6.45 -19.17
C LEU A 444 -2.91 -5.90 -18.99
N LYS A 445 -3.35 -5.10 -19.97
CA LYS A 445 -4.71 -4.58 -20.05
C LYS A 445 -5.48 -5.23 -21.18
N THR A 446 -6.73 -5.60 -20.91
CA THR A 446 -7.67 -6.03 -21.94
C THR A 446 -8.78 -5.00 -22.10
N ALA A 447 -9.51 -5.06 -23.21
CA ALA A 447 -10.79 -4.37 -23.32
C ALA A 447 -11.80 -4.94 -22.29
N PRO A 448 -12.81 -4.14 -21.88
CA PRO A 448 -13.96 -4.64 -21.13
C PRO A 448 -14.67 -5.80 -21.83
N GLY A 449 -15.39 -6.60 -21.05
CA GLY A 449 -16.26 -7.68 -21.53
C GLY A 449 -15.68 -9.09 -21.39
N LYS A 450 -14.35 -9.25 -21.20
CA LYS A 450 -13.76 -10.55 -20.86
C LYS A 450 -14.23 -11.00 -19.47
N GLU A 451 -14.39 -12.31 -19.28
CA GLU A 451 -14.93 -12.94 -18.06
C GLU A 451 -13.93 -13.93 -17.46
N GLU A 452 -14.30 -14.58 -16.35
CA GLU A 452 -13.46 -15.56 -15.65
C GLU A 452 -12.98 -16.70 -16.56
N LYS A 453 -13.83 -17.18 -17.48
CA LYS A 453 -13.47 -18.21 -18.46
C LYS A 453 -12.31 -17.82 -19.39
N ASP A 454 -12.07 -16.52 -19.57
CA ASP A 454 -11.02 -15.99 -20.44
C ASP A 454 -9.70 -15.81 -19.68
N LEU A 455 -9.68 -16.00 -18.35
CA LEU A 455 -8.52 -15.74 -17.49
C LEU A 455 -7.28 -16.50 -17.96
N THR A 456 -7.43 -17.78 -18.31
CA THR A 456 -6.31 -18.62 -18.75
C THR A 456 -5.61 -18.02 -19.98
N ASP A 457 -6.38 -17.55 -20.95
CA ASP A 457 -5.85 -16.93 -22.17
C ASP A 457 -5.17 -15.58 -21.86
N VAL A 458 -5.78 -14.77 -20.99
CA VAL A 458 -5.22 -13.48 -20.54
C VAL A 458 -3.91 -13.69 -19.77
N VAL A 459 -3.81 -14.74 -18.94
CA VAL A 459 -2.58 -15.09 -18.22
C VAL A 459 -1.48 -15.53 -19.19
N MET A 460 -1.82 -16.28 -20.24
CA MET A 460 -0.87 -16.64 -21.30
C MET A 460 -0.39 -15.41 -22.09
N GLU A 461 -1.28 -14.46 -22.41
CA GLU A 461 -0.92 -13.17 -23.00
C GLU A 461 0.06 -12.40 -22.12
N LEU A 462 -0.18 -12.35 -20.80
CA LEU A 462 0.70 -11.67 -19.84
C LEU A 462 2.08 -12.34 -19.78
N SER A 463 2.14 -13.67 -19.78
CA SER A 463 3.42 -14.40 -19.80
C SER A 463 4.24 -14.08 -21.05
N LYS A 464 3.61 -14.05 -22.23
CA LYS A 464 4.30 -13.67 -23.48
C LYS A 464 4.79 -12.22 -23.44
N LEU A 465 3.98 -11.30 -22.93
CA LEU A 465 4.39 -9.91 -22.76
C LEU A 465 5.58 -9.78 -21.81
N GLU A 466 5.61 -10.54 -20.71
CA GLU A 466 6.77 -10.59 -19.82
C GLU A 466 8.02 -11.08 -20.52
N GLU A 467 7.94 -12.19 -21.25
CA GLU A 467 9.07 -12.71 -22.02
C GLU A 467 9.63 -11.65 -22.99
N MET A 468 8.76 -10.92 -23.69
CA MET A 468 9.16 -9.83 -24.59
C MET A 468 9.78 -8.65 -23.83
N VAL A 469 9.20 -8.21 -22.72
CA VAL A 469 9.77 -7.13 -21.88
C VAL A 469 11.15 -7.52 -21.38
N VAL A 470 11.30 -8.72 -20.84
CA VAL A 470 12.59 -9.22 -20.34
C VAL A 470 13.59 -9.31 -21.49
N ALA A 471 13.23 -9.94 -22.60
CA ALA A 471 14.13 -10.13 -23.73
C ALA A 471 14.53 -8.82 -24.42
N ASN A 472 13.64 -7.84 -24.55
CA ASN A 472 13.92 -6.61 -25.30
C ASN A 472 14.39 -5.44 -24.46
N LEU A 473 13.93 -5.32 -23.20
CA LEU A 473 14.30 -4.20 -22.33
C LEU A 473 15.42 -4.54 -21.35
N LEU A 474 15.51 -5.78 -20.87
CA LEU A 474 16.50 -6.19 -19.87
C LEU A 474 17.67 -6.98 -20.48
N GLU A 475 17.41 -7.76 -21.53
CA GLU A 475 18.36 -8.65 -22.21
C GLU A 475 19.29 -9.41 -21.22
N PRO A 476 18.73 -10.28 -20.35
CA PRO A 476 19.47 -10.86 -19.24
C PRO A 476 20.82 -11.48 -19.61
N ASP A 477 20.86 -12.26 -20.69
CA ASP A 477 22.08 -12.94 -21.13
C ASP A 477 23.16 -11.96 -21.60
N THR A 478 22.75 -10.89 -22.30
CA THR A 478 23.69 -9.86 -22.80
C THR A 478 24.24 -9.00 -21.66
N ASN A 479 23.41 -8.70 -20.67
CA ASN A 479 23.77 -7.84 -19.55
C ASN A 479 24.31 -8.63 -18.34
N GLY A 480 24.37 -9.97 -18.42
CA GLY A 480 24.81 -10.84 -17.32
C GLY A 480 23.89 -10.77 -16.10
N LEU A 481 22.60 -10.51 -16.29
CA LEU A 481 21.63 -10.42 -15.20
C LEU A 481 21.40 -11.81 -14.59
N ILE A 482 21.31 -11.85 -13.26
CA ILE A 482 21.15 -13.10 -12.52
C ILE A 482 19.69 -13.21 -12.08
N ALA A 483 19.04 -14.31 -12.47
CA ALA A 483 17.65 -14.57 -12.13
C ALA A 483 17.46 -14.67 -10.62
N ARG A 484 16.29 -14.23 -10.14
CA ARG A 484 15.81 -14.56 -8.80
C ARG A 484 15.71 -16.09 -8.70
N LYS A 485 16.37 -16.69 -7.71
CA LYS A 485 16.28 -18.13 -7.43
C LYS A 485 14.92 -18.52 -6.86
#